data_AF-A0A662IUP7-F1
#
_entry.id   AF-A0A662IUP7-F1
#
_cell.length_a   1.000
_cell.length_b   1.000
_cell.length_c   1.000
_cell.angle_alpha   90.00
_cell.angle_beta   90.00
_cell.angle_gamma   90.00
#
_symmetry.space_group_name_H-M   'P 1'
#
loop_
_entity.id
_entity.type
_entity.pdbx_description
1 polymer ?
#
loop_
_entity_poly.entity_id
_entity_poly.type
_entity_poly.pdbx_seq_one_letter_code
_entity_poly.pdbx_strand_id
1 'polypeptide(L)'
;MKLDAKLKVWLEGPGGHLMGEGGAAILEALDRAGSIAEAAKQLGMSYRYVWNYLKRMERALGQPVVEARRGGRKGGGSALSELGRSLLREYRRRERWLKEAVKDGEAWEAVDVKISARNRIKGVVKRVEVDGVAAKVEIEAQGTVRIVSLISREAAEELELREGDEVEAVIKATEVLVAKPSSPHLSGAQGARRQP
;
A
#
# COMPACT_ATOMS: atom_id res chain seq x y z
N MET A 1 -12.86 15.64 19.42
CA MET A 1 -13.87 15.54 18.33
C MET A 1 -13.47 14.36 17.44
N LYS A 2 -14.32 13.36 17.28
CA LYS A 2 -14.01 12.17 16.46
C LYS A 2 -14.47 12.46 15.03
N LEU A 3 -13.53 12.50 14.09
CA LEU A 3 -13.79 12.73 12.67
C LEU A 3 -13.67 11.40 11.95
N ASP A 4 -14.70 11.00 11.21
CA ASP A 4 -14.67 9.81 10.36
C ASP A 4 -14.40 10.23 8.91
N ALA A 5 -13.26 9.83 8.37
CA ALA A 5 -12.92 10.08 6.97
C ALA A 5 -13.78 9.19 6.05
N LYS A 6 -14.49 9.81 5.10
CA LYS A 6 -15.28 9.10 4.08
C LYS A 6 -14.55 9.13 2.75
N LEU A 7 -14.23 7.96 2.22
CA LEU A 7 -13.63 7.78 0.90
C LEU A 7 -14.62 7.14 -0.07
N LYS A 8 -14.71 7.69 -1.27
CA LYS A 8 -15.45 7.10 -2.39
C LYS A 8 -14.47 6.76 -3.52
N VAL A 9 -14.45 5.49 -3.93
CA VAL A 9 -13.54 4.99 -4.97
C VAL A 9 -14.35 4.67 -6.23
N TRP A 10 -13.81 5.04 -7.39
CA TRP A 10 -14.33 4.61 -8.68
C TRP A 10 -13.18 4.32 -9.65
N LEU A 11 -13.46 3.43 -10.60
CA LEU A 11 -12.63 3.15 -11.76
C LEU A 11 -13.21 3.89 -12.95
N GLU A 12 -12.33 4.43 -13.77
CA GLU A 12 -12.65 5.05 -15.05
C GLU A 12 -12.06 4.19 -16.18
N GLY A 13 -12.79 4.12 -17.28
CA GLY A 13 -12.32 3.56 -18.53
C GLY A 13 -12.22 4.66 -19.60
N PRO A 14 -11.92 4.30 -20.86
CA PRO A 14 -11.77 5.26 -21.96
C PRO A 14 -12.99 6.17 -22.21
N GLY A 15 -14.19 5.78 -21.74
CA GLY A 15 -15.43 6.55 -21.84
C GLY A 15 -15.89 7.20 -20.53
N GLY A 16 -15.02 7.34 -19.52
CA GLY A 16 -15.35 7.90 -18.21
C GLY A 16 -15.72 6.84 -17.17
N HIS A 17 -16.64 7.17 -16.25
CA HIS A 17 -16.97 6.31 -15.11
C HIS A 17 -17.37 4.88 -15.52
N LEU A 18 -16.59 3.91 -15.05
CA LEU A 18 -16.77 2.49 -15.34
C LEU A 18 -17.47 1.78 -14.18
N MET A 19 -16.91 1.91 -12.97
CA MET A 19 -17.36 1.16 -11.80
C MET A 19 -17.08 1.94 -10.51
N GLY A 20 -18.01 1.88 -9.55
CA GLY A 20 -17.76 2.23 -8.15
C GLY A 20 -18.35 1.16 -7.24
N GLU A 21 -18.59 1.49 -5.97
CA GLU A 21 -19.06 0.50 -4.98
C GLU A 21 -20.33 -0.24 -5.40
N GLY A 22 -21.31 0.47 -5.97
CA GLY A 22 -22.54 -0.16 -6.46
C GLY A 22 -22.29 -1.14 -7.60
N GLY A 23 -21.34 -0.85 -8.49
CA GLY A 23 -20.97 -1.75 -9.58
C GLY A 23 -20.23 -2.99 -9.10
N ALA A 24 -19.32 -2.82 -8.14
CA ALA A 24 -18.62 -3.94 -7.50
C ALA A 24 -19.59 -4.85 -6.75
N ALA A 25 -20.54 -4.27 -5.99
CA ALA A 25 -21.60 -5.00 -5.31
C ALA A 25 -22.49 -5.79 -6.28
N ILE A 26 -22.81 -5.22 -7.45
CA ILE A 26 -23.53 -5.93 -8.52
C ILE A 26 -22.75 -7.15 -9.01
N LEU A 27 -21.46 -7.00 -9.34
CA LEU A 27 -20.65 -8.12 -9.83
C LEU A 27 -20.48 -9.20 -8.76
N GLU A 28 -20.27 -8.80 -7.51
CA GLU A 28 -20.10 -9.72 -6.37
C GLU A 28 -21.40 -10.47 -6.02
N ALA A 29 -22.56 -9.82 -6.12
CA ALA A 29 -23.85 -10.48 -5.99
C ALA A 29 -24.09 -11.46 -7.15
N LEU A 30 -23.73 -11.08 -8.38
CA LEU A 30 -23.85 -11.95 -9.54
C LEU A 30 -22.97 -13.19 -9.43
N ASP A 31 -21.71 -13.04 -9.03
CA ASP A 31 -20.77 -14.17 -8.88
C ASP A 31 -21.25 -15.18 -7.84
N ARG A 32 -21.87 -14.70 -6.75
CA ARG A 32 -22.47 -15.55 -5.71
C ARG A 32 -23.80 -16.18 -6.12
N ALA A 33 -24.69 -15.42 -6.76
CA ALA A 33 -26.05 -15.84 -7.03
C ALA A 33 -26.20 -16.63 -8.34
N GLY A 34 -25.28 -16.45 -9.30
CA GLY A 34 -25.33 -17.13 -10.61
C GLY A 34 -26.49 -16.69 -11.52
N SER A 35 -27.18 -15.60 -11.17
CA SER A 35 -28.19 -14.97 -12.02
C SER A 35 -28.35 -13.48 -11.73
N ILE A 36 -28.62 -12.68 -12.77
CA ILE A 36 -28.84 -11.23 -12.63
C ILE A 36 -30.11 -10.95 -11.82
N ALA A 37 -31.14 -11.77 -11.99
CA ALA A 37 -32.40 -11.64 -11.26
C ALA A 37 -32.21 -11.79 -9.74
N GLU A 38 -31.49 -12.82 -9.30
CA GLU A 38 -31.23 -13.00 -7.88
C GLU A 38 -30.22 -11.98 -7.32
N ALA A 39 -29.22 -11.58 -8.11
CA ALA A 39 -28.32 -10.48 -7.72
C ALA A 39 -29.09 -9.17 -7.48
N ALA A 40 -30.03 -8.82 -8.38
CA ALA A 40 -30.88 -7.65 -8.24
C ALA A 40 -31.76 -7.74 -6.98
N LYS A 41 -32.37 -8.91 -6.74
CA LYS A 41 -33.20 -9.17 -5.55
C LYS A 41 -32.41 -9.04 -4.25
N GLN A 42 -31.21 -9.62 -4.18
CA GLN A 42 -30.33 -9.55 -3.00
C GLN A 42 -29.90 -8.12 -2.68
N LEU A 43 -29.72 -7.28 -3.70
CA LEU A 43 -29.32 -5.89 -3.55
C LEU A 43 -30.49 -4.92 -3.37
N GLY A 44 -31.74 -5.40 -3.41
CA GLY A 44 -32.93 -4.54 -3.38
C GLY A 44 -33.04 -3.63 -4.60
N MET A 45 -32.45 -4.01 -5.73
CA MET A 45 -32.42 -3.25 -6.97
C MET A 45 -33.40 -3.83 -8.00
N SER A 46 -33.86 -3.00 -8.94
CA SER A 46 -34.64 -3.53 -10.07
C SER A 46 -33.74 -4.30 -11.03
N TYR A 47 -34.26 -5.40 -11.59
CA TYR A 47 -33.56 -6.15 -12.63
C TYR A 47 -33.08 -5.25 -13.78
N ARG A 48 -33.96 -4.35 -14.25
CA ARG A 48 -33.66 -3.39 -15.33
C ARG A 48 -32.48 -2.48 -15.00
N TYR A 49 -32.37 -2.02 -13.75
CA TYR A 49 -31.24 -1.20 -13.32
C TYR A 49 -29.92 -1.97 -13.42
N VAL A 50 -29.87 -3.17 -12.84
CA VAL A 50 -28.67 -4.02 -12.85
C VAL A 50 -28.28 -4.37 -14.29
N TRP A 51 -29.23 -4.79 -15.11
CA TRP A 51 -29.02 -5.10 -16.52
C TRP A 51 -28.44 -3.90 -17.29
N ASN A 52 -29.04 -2.70 -17.15
CA ASN A 52 -28.57 -1.50 -17.81
C ASN A 52 -27.16 -1.09 -17.35
N TYR A 53 -26.86 -1.27 -16.06
CA TYR A 53 -25.55 -1.00 -15.50
C TYR A 53 -24.48 -1.89 -16.14
N LEU A 54 -24.73 -3.21 -16.19
CA LEU A 54 -23.84 -4.18 -16.83
C LEU A 54 -23.65 -3.85 -18.32
N LYS A 55 -24.73 -3.57 -19.05
CA LYS A 55 -24.65 -3.21 -20.48
C LYS A 55 -23.89 -1.91 -20.75
N ARG A 56 -23.90 -0.96 -19.81
CA ARG A 56 -23.06 0.25 -19.91
C ARG A 56 -21.59 -0.08 -19.68
N MET A 57 -21.30 -0.91 -18.68
CA MET A 57 -19.95 -1.37 -18.38
C MET A 57 -19.33 -2.12 -19.56
N GLU A 58 -20.08 -3.05 -20.18
CA GLU A 58 -19.65 -3.80 -21.37
C GLU A 58 -19.36 -2.91 -22.56
N ARG A 59 -20.22 -1.90 -22.81
CA ARG A 59 -19.99 -0.92 -23.88
C ARG A 59 -18.72 -0.09 -23.65
N ALA A 60 -18.46 0.31 -22.41
CA ALA A 60 -17.26 1.08 -22.07
C ALA A 60 -15.97 0.24 -22.20
N LEU A 61 -16.05 -1.07 -21.96
CA LEU A 61 -14.92 -2.00 -22.05
C LEU A 61 -14.74 -2.64 -23.44
N GLY A 62 -15.74 -2.54 -24.30
CA GLY A 62 -15.75 -3.23 -25.61
C GLY A 62 -15.83 -4.76 -25.51
N GLN A 63 -16.08 -5.30 -24.32
CA GLN A 63 -16.05 -6.74 -24.03
C GLN A 63 -17.12 -7.12 -23.00
N PRO A 64 -17.67 -8.35 -23.07
CA PRO A 64 -18.67 -8.82 -22.12
C PRO A 64 -18.07 -8.99 -20.71
N VAL A 65 -18.80 -8.51 -19.70
CA VAL A 65 -18.48 -8.71 -18.27
C VAL A 65 -19.33 -9.81 -17.67
N VAL A 66 -20.40 -10.21 -18.36
CA VAL A 66 -21.30 -11.30 -17.99
C VAL A 66 -21.51 -12.23 -19.18
N GLU A 67 -21.49 -13.53 -18.91
CA GLU A 67 -21.78 -14.59 -19.87
C GLU A 67 -23.06 -15.33 -19.48
N ALA A 68 -23.79 -15.77 -20.50
CA ALA A 68 -24.93 -16.65 -20.30
C ALA A 68 -24.44 -18.05 -19.92
N ARG A 69 -24.93 -18.59 -18.80
CA ARG A 69 -24.72 -20.00 -18.46
C ARG A 69 -25.81 -20.82 -19.15
N ARG A 70 -25.41 -21.70 -20.08
CA ARG A 70 -26.35 -22.68 -20.67
C ARG A 70 -26.98 -23.51 -19.53
N GLY A 71 -28.30 -23.40 -19.37
CA GLY A 71 -29.08 -24.13 -18.38
C GLY A 71 -30.30 -24.78 -19.03
N GLY A 72 -30.53 -26.07 -18.74
CA GLY A 72 -31.70 -26.84 -19.14
C GLY A 72 -32.99 -26.41 -18.41
N ARG A 73 -33.92 -27.36 -18.18
CA ARG A 73 -35.34 -27.20 -17.76
C ARG A 73 -35.73 -26.13 -16.70
N LYS A 74 -34.80 -25.52 -15.95
CA LYS A 74 -35.07 -24.45 -14.95
C LYS A 74 -34.62 -23.03 -15.36
N GLY A 75 -34.12 -22.85 -16.59
CA GLY A 75 -33.77 -21.52 -17.14
C GLY A 75 -32.27 -21.22 -17.13
N GLY A 76 -31.84 -20.38 -18.08
CA GLY A 76 -30.45 -19.97 -18.26
C GLY A 76 -29.97 -19.06 -17.13
N GLY A 77 -28.76 -19.30 -16.64
CA GLY A 77 -28.12 -18.49 -15.61
C GLY A 77 -27.23 -17.40 -16.19
N SER A 78 -26.61 -16.60 -15.34
CA SER A 78 -25.62 -15.60 -15.74
C SER A 78 -24.41 -15.71 -14.83
N ALA A 79 -23.21 -15.72 -15.40
CA ALA A 79 -21.96 -15.75 -14.64
C ALA A 79 -21.06 -14.61 -15.06
N LEU A 80 -20.17 -14.15 -14.18
CA LEU A 80 -19.12 -13.24 -14.59
C LEU A 80 -18.23 -13.89 -15.64
N SER A 81 -17.90 -13.14 -16.69
CA SER A 81 -16.80 -13.48 -17.59
C SER A 81 -15.47 -13.39 -16.84
N GLU A 82 -14.39 -13.84 -17.48
CA GLU A 82 -13.04 -13.63 -16.92
C GLU A 82 -12.73 -12.14 -16.69
N LEU A 83 -13.14 -11.28 -17.63
CA LEU A 83 -13.02 -9.83 -17.53
C LEU A 83 -13.85 -9.28 -16.36
N GLY A 84 -15.09 -9.76 -16.18
CA GLY A 84 -15.93 -9.35 -15.05
C GLY A 84 -15.27 -9.69 -13.70
N ARG A 85 -14.66 -10.88 -13.59
CA ARG A 85 -13.95 -11.29 -12.37
C ARG A 85 -12.67 -10.50 -12.15
N SER A 86 -11.88 -10.25 -13.20
CA SER A 86 -10.65 -9.47 -13.08
C SER A 86 -10.94 -8.03 -12.65
N LEU A 87 -11.96 -7.40 -13.24
CA LEU A 87 -12.41 -6.06 -12.87
C LEU A 87 -12.85 -5.97 -11.41
N LEU A 88 -13.64 -6.94 -10.93
CA LEU A 88 -14.05 -6.99 -9.52
C LEU A 88 -12.85 -7.11 -8.58
N ARG A 89 -11.88 -8.00 -8.91
CA ARG A 89 -10.65 -8.14 -8.13
C ARG A 89 -9.85 -6.85 -8.08
N GLU A 90 -9.70 -6.18 -9.22
CA GLU A 90 -8.96 -4.93 -9.35
C GLU A 90 -9.60 -3.78 -8.57
N TYR A 91 -10.94 -3.66 -8.61
CA TYR A 91 -11.66 -2.69 -7.77
C TYR A 91 -11.42 -2.96 -6.29
N ARG A 92 -11.67 -4.19 -5.82
CA ARG A 92 -11.56 -4.54 -4.40
C ARG A 92 -10.13 -4.43 -3.87
N ARG A 93 -9.11 -4.69 -4.72
CA ARG A 93 -7.70 -4.48 -4.37
C ARG A 93 -7.42 -3.00 -4.10
N ARG A 94 -7.80 -2.12 -5.03
CA ARG A 94 -7.61 -0.66 -4.89
C ARG A 94 -8.42 -0.08 -3.73
N GLU A 95 -9.67 -0.50 -3.58
CA GLU A 95 -10.55 -0.04 -2.52
C GLU A 95 -10.00 -0.39 -1.13
N ARG A 96 -9.52 -1.62 -0.92
CA ARG A 96 -8.89 -2.02 0.34
C ARG A 96 -7.64 -1.19 0.62
N TRP A 97 -6.77 -1.03 -0.37
CA TRP A 97 -5.55 -0.23 -0.20
C TRP A 97 -5.86 1.20 0.22
N LEU A 98 -6.79 1.87 -0.47
CA LEU A 98 -7.17 3.24 -0.12
C LEU A 98 -7.90 3.35 1.22
N LYS A 99 -8.78 2.39 1.56
CA LYS A 99 -9.46 2.37 2.87
C LYS A 99 -8.47 2.22 4.03
N GLU A 100 -7.43 1.41 3.84
CA GLU A 100 -6.36 1.28 4.84
C GLU A 100 -5.47 2.53 4.90
N ALA A 101 -5.26 3.22 3.78
CA ALA A 101 -4.51 4.48 3.76
C ALA A 101 -5.24 5.62 4.50
N VAL A 102 -6.58 5.62 4.53
CA VAL A 102 -7.39 6.72 5.08
C VAL A 102 -7.81 6.52 6.55
N LYS A 103 -7.67 5.32 7.11
CA LYS A 103 -8.01 5.03 8.52
C LYS A 103 -7.02 5.60 9.53
N ASP A 104 -5.77 5.79 9.13
CA ASP A 104 -4.71 6.27 10.00
C ASP A 104 -4.54 7.79 9.77
N GLY A 105 -5.12 8.60 10.67
CA GLY A 105 -5.17 10.08 10.57
C GLY A 105 -3.83 10.81 10.71
N GLU A 106 -2.70 10.11 10.60
CA GLU A 106 -1.33 10.64 10.63
C GLU A 106 -0.61 10.38 9.30
N ALA A 107 -1.34 10.47 8.19
CA ALA A 107 -0.83 10.24 6.84
C ALA A 107 -0.61 11.56 6.10
N TRP A 108 0.54 12.20 6.32
CA TRP A 108 1.10 13.26 5.49
C TRP A 108 2.63 13.10 5.60
N GLU A 109 3.43 13.04 4.55
CA GLU A 109 3.36 13.81 3.32
C GLU A 109 3.99 13.03 2.16
N ALA A 110 3.31 13.05 1.02
CA ALA A 110 3.81 12.78 -0.33
C ALA A 110 4.49 11.41 -0.56
N VAL A 111 3.74 10.48 -1.17
CA VAL A 111 4.21 9.18 -1.70
C VAL A 111 4.99 8.33 -0.68
N ASP A 112 4.30 7.62 0.22
CA ASP A 112 5.03 6.71 1.13
C ASP A 112 4.34 5.36 1.36
N VAL A 113 5.14 4.33 1.10
CA VAL A 113 4.84 2.91 1.14
C VAL A 113 4.75 2.49 2.61
N LYS A 114 3.80 1.61 2.96
CA LYS A 114 3.73 1.00 4.30
C LYS A 114 4.89 0.01 4.46
N ILE A 115 6.09 0.50 4.73
CA ILE A 115 7.27 -0.33 4.99
C ILE A 115 7.27 -0.77 6.45
N SER A 116 7.53 -2.06 6.69
CA SER A 116 7.59 -2.67 8.03
C SER A 116 8.75 -2.16 8.92
N ALA A 117 9.52 -1.17 8.43
CA ALA A 117 10.63 -0.59 9.14
C ALA A 117 10.13 0.29 10.30
N ARG A 118 10.58 -0.03 11.51
CA ARG A 118 10.09 0.58 12.76
C ARG A 118 11.01 1.65 13.32
N ASN A 119 12.25 1.71 12.84
CA ASN A 119 13.22 2.68 13.31
C ASN A 119 13.36 3.73 12.23
N ARG A 120 13.03 4.98 12.55
CA ARG A 120 13.22 6.14 11.69
C ARG A 120 14.02 7.18 12.47
N ILE A 121 15.16 7.59 11.93
CA ILE A 121 16.08 8.50 12.60
C ILE A 121 16.33 9.69 11.68
N LYS A 122 15.86 10.87 12.09
CA LYS A 122 16.11 12.13 11.37
C LYS A 122 17.59 12.50 11.46
N GLY A 123 18.14 12.99 10.34
CA GLY A 123 19.51 13.45 10.25
C GLY A 123 19.78 14.29 9.01
N VAL A 124 21.02 14.73 8.88
CA VAL A 124 21.49 15.53 7.75
C VAL A 124 22.57 14.74 7.00
N VAL A 125 22.47 14.69 5.68
CA VAL A 125 23.50 14.07 4.84
C VAL A 125 24.78 14.89 4.96
N LYS A 126 25.87 14.23 5.37
CA LYS A 126 27.21 14.84 5.44
C LYS A 126 28.07 14.53 4.24
N ARG A 127 27.83 13.38 3.60
CA ARG A 127 28.63 12.94 2.45
C ARG A 127 27.86 11.94 1.60
N VAL A 128 27.98 12.04 0.28
CA VAL A 128 27.52 11.06 -0.70
C VAL A 128 28.71 10.66 -1.57
N GLU A 129 29.09 9.40 -1.54
CA GLU A 129 30.19 8.84 -2.36
C GLU A 129 29.62 7.79 -3.31
N VAL A 130 29.74 8.01 -4.61
CA VAL A 130 29.28 7.06 -5.63
C VAL A 130 30.49 6.32 -6.21
N ASP A 131 30.47 4.99 -6.15
CA ASP A 131 31.52 4.12 -6.72
C ASP A 131 30.90 2.88 -7.39
N GLY A 132 31.21 2.67 -8.67
CA GLY A 132 30.61 1.59 -9.45
C GLY A 132 29.08 1.65 -9.43
N VAL A 133 28.41 0.58 -9.00
CA VAL A 133 26.93 0.48 -8.93
C VAL A 133 26.34 0.87 -7.57
N ALA A 134 27.18 1.27 -6.61
CA ALA A 134 26.77 1.57 -5.25
C ALA A 134 27.03 3.04 -4.90
N ALA A 135 26.25 3.54 -3.95
CA ALA A 135 26.46 4.82 -3.32
C ALA A 135 26.50 4.64 -1.80
N LYS A 136 27.50 5.25 -1.17
CA LYS A 136 27.64 5.33 0.27
C LYS A 136 27.18 6.70 0.74
N VAL A 137 26.18 6.72 1.61
CA VAL A 137 25.59 7.93 2.16
C VAL A 137 25.88 7.99 3.66
N GLU A 138 26.46 9.09 4.10
CA GLU A 138 26.75 9.34 5.51
C GLU A 138 25.78 10.37 6.07
N ILE A 139 25.08 10.02 7.14
CA ILE A 139 24.04 10.81 7.77
C ILE A 139 24.48 11.11 9.21
N GLU A 140 24.41 12.37 9.61
CA GLU A 140 24.56 12.78 11.01
C GLU A 140 23.20 12.96 11.64
N ALA A 141 22.93 12.21 12.69
CA ALA A 141 21.73 12.29 13.51
C ALA A 141 22.09 12.78 14.92
N GLN A 142 21.19 13.53 15.55
CA GLN A 142 21.34 13.99 16.94
C GLN A 142 22.70 14.67 17.23
N GLY A 143 23.28 15.34 16.23
CA GLY A 143 24.53 16.11 16.30
C GLY A 143 25.82 15.31 16.49
N THR A 144 25.76 14.01 16.83
CA THR A 144 26.96 13.19 17.09
C THR A 144 26.86 11.76 16.57
N VAL A 145 25.65 11.27 16.25
CA VAL A 145 25.43 9.90 15.80
C VAL A 145 25.64 9.85 14.29
N ARG A 146 26.65 9.09 13.85
CA ARG A 146 26.89 8.85 12.41
C ARG A 146 26.22 7.54 11.98
N ILE A 147 25.35 7.63 10.99
CA ILE A 147 24.71 6.51 10.32
C ILE A 147 25.29 6.43 8.91
N VAL A 148 25.68 5.24 8.48
CA VAL A 148 26.17 5.00 7.11
C VAL A 148 25.21 4.06 6.42
N SER A 149 24.71 4.47 5.25
CA SER A 149 23.87 3.67 4.39
C SER A 149 24.62 3.32 3.10
N LEU A 150 24.45 2.10 2.62
CA LEU A 150 24.86 1.68 1.29
C LEU A 150 23.59 1.42 0.48
N ILE A 151 23.42 2.20 -0.58
CA ILE A 151 22.30 2.09 -1.52
C ILE A 151 22.85 1.93 -2.94
N SER A 152 21.98 1.66 -3.92
CA SER A 152 22.43 1.66 -5.31
C SER A 152 22.73 3.09 -5.79
N ARG A 153 23.57 3.22 -6.81
CA ARG A 153 23.82 4.49 -7.48
C ARG A 153 22.51 5.14 -7.92
N GLU A 154 21.66 4.38 -8.58
CA GLU A 154 20.40 4.85 -9.16
C GLU A 154 19.48 5.41 -8.07
N ALA A 155 19.40 4.76 -6.90
CA ALA A 155 18.59 5.25 -5.79
C ALA A 155 19.11 6.58 -5.23
N ALA A 156 20.44 6.75 -5.14
CA ALA A 156 21.01 8.01 -4.69
C ALA A 156 20.75 9.15 -5.70
N GLU A 157 20.83 8.85 -7.00
CA GLU A 157 20.56 9.79 -8.09
C GLU A 157 19.07 10.15 -8.18
N GLU A 158 18.16 9.18 -8.07
CA GLU A 158 16.70 9.40 -8.08
C GLU A 158 16.21 10.24 -6.89
N LEU A 159 16.82 10.04 -5.72
CA LEU A 159 16.56 10.85 -4.53
C LEU A 159 17.25 12.23 -4.58
N GLU A 160 18.07 12.46 -5.61
CA GLU A 160 18.87 13.67 -5.80
C GLU A 160 19.74 14.04 -4.58
N LEU A 161 20.22 13.04 -3.82
CA LEU A 161 20.88 13.25 -2.54
C LEU A 161 22.17 14.08 -2.65
N ARG A 162 22.28 15.08 -1.79
CA ARG A 162 23.41 16.01 -1.68
C ARG A 162 23.82 16.20 -0.24
N GLU A 163 25.06 16.66 -0.05
CA GLU A 163 25.51 17.12 1.26
C GLU A 163 24.64 18.30 1.73
N GLY A 164 24.15 18.22 2.96
CA GLY A 164 23.25 19.20 3.56
C GLY A 164 21.76 18.81 3.55
N ASP A 165 21.37 17.76 2.83
CA ASP A 165 19.96 17.36 2.75
C ASP A 165 19.45 16.83 4.09
N GLU A 166 18.23 17.25 4.46
CA GLU A 166 17.50 16.67 5.59
C GLU A 166 16.84 15.35 5.18
N VAL A 167 17.15 14.27 5.91
CA VAL A 167 16.72 12.91 5.57
C VAL A 167 16.29 12.12 6.81
N GLU A 168 15.53 11.05 6.60
CA GLU A 168 15.26 10.02 7.61
C GLU A 168 15.98 8.72 7.25
N ALA A 169 16.87 8.26 8.13
CA ALA A 169 17.40 6.91 8.06
C ALA A 169 16.33 5.92 8.52
N VAL A 170 15.83 5.10 7.60
CA VAL A 170 14.79 4.11 7.87
C VAL A 170 15.39 2.70 7.96
N ILE A 171 15.25 2.05 9.11
CA ILE A 171 15.90 0.77 9.43
C ILE A 171 14.86 -0.27 9.85
N LYS A 172 14.90 -1.46 9.26
CA LYS A 172 14.02 -2.56 9.62
C LYS A 172 14.38 -3.13 10.99
N ALA A 173 13.37 -3.38 11.82
CA ALA A 173 13.60 -3.86 13.19
C ALA A 173 14.38 -5.18 13.26
N THR A 174 14.26 -6.03 12.24
CA THR A 174 14.94 -7.33 12.16
C THR A 174 16.43 -7.23 11.82
N GLU A 175 16.91 -6.07 11.39
CA GLU A 175 18.32 -5.84 11.00
C GLU A 175 19.10 -5.12 12.10
N VAL A 176 18.41 -4.66 13.15
CA VAL A 176 19.05 -4.03 14.32
C VAL A 176 19.60 -5.13 15.23
N LEU A 177 20.91 -5.10 15.47
CA LEU A 177 21.56 -5.97 16.44
C LEU A 177 21.57 -5.34 17.83
N VAL A 178 21.31 -6.16 18.86
CA VAL A 178 21.41 -5.76 20.26
C VAL A 178 22.58 -6.49 20.89
N ALA A 179 23.55 -5.75 21.41
CA ALA A 179 24.70 -6.30 22.13
C ALA A 179 24.68 -5.83 23.59
N LYS A 180 25.04 -6.73 24.50
CA LYS A 180 25.34 -6.41 25.90
C LYS A 180 26.82 -6.67 26.16
N PRO A 181 27.55 -5.80 26.89
CA PRO A 181 28.92 -6.09 27.29
C PRO A 181 29.01 -7.41 28.06
N SER A 182 29.94 -8.29 27.69
CA SER A 182 30.12 -9.62 28.28
C SER A 182 30.89 -9.61 29.61
N SER A 183 31.27 -8.44 30.14
CA SER A 183 31.81 -8.31 31.49
C SER A 183 31.49 -6.93 32.08
N PRO A 184 31.09 -6.84 33.36
CA PRO A 184 31.11 -5.58 34.06
C PRO A 184 32.57 -5.16 34.19
N HIS A 185 32.93 -3.99 33.67
CA HIS A 185 34.24 -3.41 33.97
C HIS A 185 34.40 -3.37 35.50
N LEU A 186 35.49 -3.97 35.98
CA LEU A 186 35.96 -3.85 37.36
C LEU A 186 36.30 -2.37 37.63
N SER A 187 35.31 -1.56 37.97
CA SER A 187 35.52 -0.25 38.59
C SER A 187 35.60 -0.46 40.10
N GLY A 188 36.76 -0.90 40.57
CA GLY A 188 36.98 -1.27 41.96
C GLY A 188 38.46 -1.30 42.36
N ALA A 189 39.22 -0.26 42.01
CA ALA A 189 40.50 0.01 42.64
C ALA A 189 40.85 1.52 42.53
N GLN A 190 40.10 2.35 43.23
CA GLN A 190 40.68 3.57 43.79
C GLN A 190 41.05 3.30 45.25
N GLY A 191 42.30 3.58 45.60
CA GLY A 191 42.65 4.01 46.96
C GLY A 191 43.34 3.00 47.85
N ALA A 192 44.64 2.80 47.65
CA ALA A 192 45.57 2.66 48.77
C ALA A 192 46.67 3.73 48.62
N ARG A 193 46.40 4.90 49.20
CA ARG A 193 47.45 5.86 49.56
C ARG A 193 48.46 5.15 50.45
N ARG A 194 49.76 5.38 50.23
CA ARG A 194 50.68 6.01 51.21
C ARG A 194 52.10 6.12 50.63
N GLN A 195 52.50 7.38 50.43
CA GLN A 195 53.87 7.87 50.62
C GLN A 195 54.33 7.57 52.07
N PRO A 196 55.66 7.55 52.36
CA PRO A 196 56.58 8.67 52.20
C PRO A 196 57.52 8.56 51.01
#